data_AF-A0A8H5N7P1-F1
#
_entry.id   AF-A0A8H5N7P1-F1
#
_cell.length_a   1.000
_cell.length_b   1.000
_cell.length_c   1.000
_cell.angle_alpha   90.00
_cell.angle_beta   90.00
_cell.angle_gamma   90.00
#
_symmetry.space_group_name_H-M   'P 1'
#
loop_
_entity.id
_entity.type
_entity.pdbx_description
1 polymer ?
#
loop_
_entity_poly.entity_id
_entity_poly.type
_entity_poly.pdbx_seq_one_letter_code
_entity_poly.pdbx_strand_id
1 'polypeptide(L)'
;MIKNVATITSNFSAVRFTTAERDILLKLLIFSSRTTTWLLGRNDAPIASIQRWQLLMKQLALTAKILRTGRFIQQFNCAARALTRKHQDYFLAYVTVIRQLLIAVYLTFDNATIFNSIGFIPWKGARRLEIRAFRLWFAAGVCGIVTQIYSLYQLNLPNQVPEKQLLL
;
A
#
# COMPACT_ATOMS: atom_id res chain seq x y z
N MET A 1 -16.16 25.15 -31.85
CA MET A 1 -15.01 25.22 -30.93
C MET A 1 -15.40 25.32 -29.45
N ILE A 2 -16.39 26.16 -29.08
CA ILE A 2 -16.75 26.43 -27.67
C ILE A 2 -17.31 25.20 -26.91
N LYS A 3 -18.09 24.32 -27.59
CA LYS A 3 -18.62 23.08 -27.00
C LYS A 3 -17.53 22.08 -26.57
N ASN A 4 -16.40 22.02 -27.29
CA ASN A 4 -15.29 21.12 -26.95
C ASN A 4 -14.49 21.62 -25.74
N VAL A 5 -14.36 22.93 -25.58
CA VAL A 5 -13.67 23.51 -24.42
C VAL A 5 -14.48 23.25 -23.14
N ALA A 6 -15.81 23.37 -23.21
CA ALA A 6 -16.71 23.09 -22.09
C ALA A 6 -16.72 21.60 -21.67
N THR A 7 -16.63 20.67 -22.62
CA THR A 7 -16.50 19.23 -22.30
C THR A 7 -15.12 18.86 -21.78
N ILE A 8 -14.05 19.52 -22.23
CA ILE A 8 -12.71 19.32 -21.67
C ILE A 8 -12.69 19.84 -20.23
N THR A 9 -13.21 21.04 -19.95
CA THR A 9 -13.24 21.60 -18.60
C THR A 9 -14.16 20.82 -17.65
N SER A 10 -15.28 20.27 -18.13
CA SER A 10 -16.14 19.39 -17.31
C SER A 10 -15.50 18.03 -17.00
N ASN A 11 -14.70 17.48 -17.92
CA ASN A 11 -13.95 16.25 -17.65
C ASN A 11 -12.80 16.50 -16.66
N PHE A 12 -12.13 17.66 -16.74
CA PHE A 12 -11.08 18.03 -15.78
C PHE A 12 -11.64 18.26 -14.36
N SER A 13 -12.80 18.89 -14.21
CA SER A 13 -13.43 19.07 -12.89
C SER A 13 -13.99 17.77 -12.31
N ALA A 14 -14.20 16.75 -13.15
CA ALA A 14 -14.57 15.40 -12.75
C ALA A 14 -13.38 14.51 -12.33
N VAL A 15 -12.12 14.95 -12.53
CA VAL A 15 -10.92 14.26 -12.03
C VAL A 15 -10.84 14.45 -10.52
N ARG A 16 -11.67 13.70 -9.79
CA ARG A 16 -11.52 13.51 -8.36
C ARG A 16 -10.49 12.41 -8.17
N PHE A 17 -9.24 12.80 -7.93
CA PHE A 17 -8.20 11.83 -7.61
C PHE A 17 -8.66 10.99 -6.42
N THR A 18 -8.95 9.72 -6.67
CA THR A 18 -9.29 8.77 -5.62
C THR A 18 -8.10 8.64 -4.68
N THR A 19 -8.33 8.25 -3.43
CA THR A 19 -7.25 8.13 -2.43
C THR A 19 -6.15 7.16 -2.89
N ALA A 20 -6.49 6.19 -3.75
CA ALA A 20 -5.57 5.26 -4.38
C ALA A 20 -4.70 5.92 -5.46
N GLU A 21 -5.29 6.72 -6.34
CA GLU A 21 -4.57 7.44 -7.41
C GLU A 21 -3.54 8.43 -6.83
N ARG A 22 -3.89 9.11 -5.73
CA ARG A 22 -2.96 10.02 -5.04
C ARG A 22 -1.72 9.30 -4.51
N ASP A 23 -1.88 8.09 -3.96
CA ASP A 23 -0.76 7.29 -3.45
C ASP A 23 0.15 6.81 -4.60
N ILE A 24 -0.42 6.49 -5.77
CA ILE A 24 0.34 6.13 -6.97
C ILE A 24 1.17 7.33 -7.47
N LEU A 25 0.58 8.52 -7.54
CA LEU A 25 1.29 9.73 -7.94
C LEU A 25 2.42 10.10 -6.98
N LEU A 26 2.19 10.01 -5.67
CA LEU A 26 3.22 10.23 -4.66
C LEU A 26 4.36 9.23 -4.81
N LYS A 27 4.06 7.94 -5.01
CA LYS A 27 5.07 6.91 -5.25
C LYS A 27 5.88 7.20 -6.51
N LEU A 28 5.22 7.58 -7.62
CA LEU A 28 5.89 7.95 -8.86
C LEU A 28 6.90 9.08 -8.63
N LEU A 29 6.50 10.11 -7.88
CA LEU A 29 7.35 11.27 -7.59
C LEU A 29 8.52 10.94 -6.64
N ILE A 30 8.30 10.03 -5.68
CA ILE A 30 9.37 9.49 -4.82
C ILE A 30 10.38 8.69 -5.67
N PHE A 31 9.88 7.81 -6.55
CA PHE A 31 10.73 7.01 -7.42
C PHE A 31 11.49 7.86 -8.43
N SER A 32 10.87 8.89 -9.01
CA SER A 32 11.56 9.80 -9.91
C SER A 32 12.68 10.56 -9.18
N SER A 33 12.44 11.05 -7.98
CA SER A 33 13.47 11.71 -7.17
C SER A 33 14.64 10.77 -6.84
N ARG A 34 14.37 9.50 -6.52
CA ARG A 34 15.41 8.49 -6.27
C ARG A 34 16.24 8.22 -7.53
N THR A 35 15.58 8.08 -8.68
CA THR A 35 16.25 7.89 -9.97
C THR A 35 17.12 9.08 -10.34
N THR A 36 16.63 10.30 -10.15
CA THR A 36 17.41 11.53 -10.36
C THR A 36 18.62 11.60 -9.44
N THR A 37 18.46 11.27 -8.16
CA THR A 37 19.58 11.22 -7.20
C THR A 37 20.66 10.24 -7.63
N TRP A 38 20.28 9.05 -8.12
CA TRP A 38 21.20 8.05 -8.63
C TRP A 38 21.89 8.50 -9.93
N LEU A 39 21.16 9.15 -10.83
CA LEU A 39 21.70 9.66 -12.08
C LEU A 39 22.71 10.79 -11.84
N LEU A 40 22.40 11.73 -10.93
CA LEU A 40 23.31 12.81 -10.53
C LEU A 40 24.57 12.26 -9.84
N GLY A 41 24.42 11.19 -9.05
CA GLY A 41 25.56 10.51 -8.42
C GLY A 41 26.50 9.82 -9.41
N ARG A 42 26.06 9.55 -10.65
CA ARG A 42 26.91 9.01 -11.72
C ARG A 42 27.66 10.08 -12.51
N ASN A 43 27.18 11.31 -12.50
CA ASN A 43 27.72 12.41 -13.31
C ASN A 43 28.60 13.37 -12.49
N ASP A 44 29.10 12.94 -11.33
CA ASP A 44 29.88 13.75 -10.36
C ASP A 44 29.25 15.13 -10.08
N ALA A 45 27.92 15.16 -10.02
CA ALA A 45 27.17 16.39 -9.79
C ALA A 45 27.43 16.94 -8.37
N PRO A 46 27.31 18.27 -8.16
CA PRO A 46 27.54 18.88 -6.86
C PRO A 46 26.62 18.28 -5.79
N ILE A 47 27.21 17.99 -4.62
CA ILE A 47 26.54 17.35 -3.47
C ILE A 47 25.28 18.12 -3.04
N ALA A 48 25.28 19.44 -3.17
CA ALA A 48 24.12 20.29 -2.89
C ALA A 48 22.89 19.92 -3.75
N SER A 49 23.08 19.57 -5.02
CA SER A 49 21.99 19.16 -5.91
C SER A 49 21.42 17.80 -5.51
N ILE A 50 22.29 16.86 -5.13
CA ILE A 50 21.90 15.53 -4.61
C ILE A 50 21.06 15.68 -3.33
N GLN A 51 21.50 16.54 -2.41
CA GLN A 51 20.81 16.79 -1.14
C GLN A 51 19.41 17.39 -1.33
N ARG A 52 19.22 18.28 -2.32
CA ARG A 52 17.89 18.86 -2.64
C ARG A 52 16.89 17.78 -3.06
N TRP A 53 17.29 16.87 -3.94
CA TRP A 53 16.44 15.76 -4.37
C TRP A 53 16.15 14.79 -3.22
N GLN A 54 17.13 14.49 -2.38
CA GLN A 54 16.92 13.69 -1.18
C GLN A 54 15.96 14.34 -0.19
N LEU A 55 16.02 15.67 -0.01
CA LEU A 55 15.09 16.39 0.85
C LEU A 55 13.67 16.34 0.29
N LEU A 56 13.51 16.56 -1.02
CA LEU A 56 12.23 16.43 -1.72
C LEU A 56 11.66 15.01 -1.55
N MET A 57 12.48 13.97 -1.73
CA MET A 57 12.09 12.57 -1.50
C MET A 57 11.59 12.37 -0.06
N LYS A 58 12.31 12.87 0.94
CA LYS A 58 11.93 12.75 2.36
C LYS A 58 10.59 13.41 2.65
N GLN A 59 10.38 14.64 2.16
CA GLN A 59 9.12 15.36 2.36
C GLN A 59 7.94 14.63 1.69
N LEU A 60 8.12 14.12 0.47
CA LEU A 60 7.09 13.34 -0.21
C LEU A 60 6.78 12.02 0.49
N ALA A 61 7.80 11.34 1.02
CA ALA A 61 7.62 10.12 1.80
C ALA A 61 6.86 10.38 3.10
N LEU A 62 7.11 11.51 3.78
CA LEU A 62 6.34 11.94 4.95
C LEU A 62 4.88 12.23 4.57
N THR A 63 4.65 12.98 3.50
CA THR A 63 3.29 13.24 2.99
C THR A 63 2.54 11.95 2.65
N ALA A 64 3.21 10.99 2.01
CA ALA A 64 2.61 9.68 1.72
C ALA A 64 2.29 8.88 2.99
N LYS A 65 3.13 8.98 4.02
CA LYS A 65 2.87 8.36 5.33
C LYS A 65 1.63 8.99 5.99
N ILE A 66 1.53 10.32 5.96
CA ILE A 66 0.38 11.07 6.48
C ILE A 66 -0.90 10.73 5.71
N LEU A 67 -0.84 10.63 4.39
CA LEU A 67 -2.03 10.28 3.59
C LEU A 67 -2.49 8.83 3.84
N ARG A 68 -1.58 7.94 4.25
CA ARG A 68 -1.89 6.54 4.57
C ARG A 68 -2.50 6.38 5.96
N THR A 69 -2.34 7.37 6.84
CA THR A 69 -2.96 7.38 8.17
C THR A 69 -4.46 7.16 8.07
N GLY A 70 -5.01 6.27 8.90
CA GLY A 70 -6.44 5.95 8.89
C GLY A 70 -6.85 4.75 8.02
N ARG A 71 -6.00 4.25 7.11
CA ARG A 71 -6.31 3.01 6.36
C ARG A 71 -6.34 1.74 7.24
N PHE A 72 -5.91 1.82 8.49
CA PHE A 72 -5.92 0.67 9.42
C PHE A 72 -7.35 0.21 9.74
N ILE A 73 -8.29 1.15 9.88
CA ILE A 73 -9.71 0.87 10.15
C ILE A 73 -10.32 0.05 9.00
N GLN A 74 -9.95 0.41 7.76
CA GLN A 74 -10.40 -0.33 6.58
C GLN A 74 -9.91 -1.78 6.61
N GLN A 75 -8.67 -2.02 7.07
CA GLN A 75 -8.12 -3.37 7.13
C GLN A 75 -8.73 -4.22 8.26
N PHE A 76 -9.07 -3.61 9.40
CA PHE A 76 -9.87 -4.27 10.43
C PHE A 76 -11.27 -4.64 9.90
N ASN A 77 -11.92 -3.74 9.16
CA ASN A 77 -13.21 -4.04 8.53
C ASN A 77 -13.11 -5.12 7.46
N CYS A 78 -12.02 -5.14 6.67
CA CYS A 78 -11.76 -6.22 5.73
C CYS A 78 -11.59 -7.55 6.45
N ALA A 79 -10.80 -7.60 7.51
CA ALA A 79 -10.61 -8.81 8.32
C ALA A 79 -11.94 -9.30 8.93
N ALA A 80 -12.76 -8.40 9.47
CA ALA A 80 -14.08 -8.72 10.00
C ALA A 80 -15.01 -9.28 8.90
N ARG A 81 -15.04 -8.65 7.73
CA ARG A 81 -15.82 -9.14 6.57
C ARG A 81 -15.31 -10.48 6.06
N ALA A 82 -14.00 -10.70 6.09
CA ALA A 82 -13.39 -11.97 5.73
C ALA A 82 -13.80 -13.06 6.73
N LEU A 83 -13.97 -12.78 8.02
CA LEU A 83 -14.50 -13.75 8.98
C LEU A 83 -15.98 -14.12 8.72
N THR A 84 -16.80 -13.18 8.27
CA THR A 84 -18.25 -13.40 8.08
C THR A 84 -18.61 -14.05 6.74
N ARG A 85 -17.71 -14.06 5.74
CA ARG A 85 -18.00 -14.71 4.45
C ARG A 85 -18.09 -16.23 4.61
N LYS A 86 -19.07 -16.85 3.94
CA LYS A 86 -19.07 -18.31 3.72
C LYS A 86 -17.91 -18.64 2.79
N HIS A 87 -16.93 -19.37 3.29
CA HIS A 87 -15.77 -19.79 2.50
C HIS A 87 -15.97 -21.20 2.00
N GLN A 88 -15.67 -21.40 0.72
CA GLN A 88 -15.64 -22.72 0.11
C GLN A 88 -14.45 -23.53 0.62
N ASP A 89 -13.32 -22.85 0.91
CA ASP A 89 -12.10 -23.43 1.48
C ASP A 89 -11.71 -22.75 2.80
N TYR A 90 -11.83 -23.48 3.91
CA TYR A 90 -11.51 -22.97 5.25
C TYR A 90 -10.03 -22.58 5.39
N PHE A 91 -9.10 -23.29 4.74
CA PHE A 91 -7.67 -22.97 4.81
C PHE A 91 -7.34 -21.59 4.23
N LEU A 92 -7.85 -21.30 3.02
CA LEU A 92 -7.70 -19.99 2.38
C LEU A 92 -8.34 -18.88 3.21
N ALA A 93 -9.50 -19.15 3.80
CA ALA A 93 -10.18 -18.23 4.69
C ALA A 93 -9.30 -17.82 5.88
N TYR A 94 -8.74 -18.78 6.61
CA TYR A 94 -7.90 -18.49 7.77
C TYR A 94 -6.65 -17.71 7.38
N VAL A 95 -5.95 -18.12 6.31
CA VAL A 95 -4.73 -17.43 5.87
C VAL A 95 -5.04 -16.00 5.42
N THR A 96 -6.15 -15.78 4.72
CA THR A 96 -6.55 -14.43 4.28
C THR A 96 -6.97 -13.52 5.43
N VAL A 97 -7.66 -14.05 6.45
CA VAL A 97 -8.00 -13.32 7.68
C VAL A 97 -6.74 -12.95 8.45
N ILE A 98 -5.84 -13.92 8.68
CA ILE A 98 -4.56 -13.71 9.37
C ILE A 98 -3.76 -12.61 8.64
N ARG A 99 -3.65 -12.70 7.31
CA ARG A 99 -2.96 -11.69 6.49
C ARG A 99 -3.54 -10.29 6.71
N GLN A 100 -4.86 -10.14 6.67
CA GLN A 100 -5.53 -8.85 6.83
C GLN A 100 -5.35 -8.30 8.25
N LEU A 101 -5.38 -9.16 9.28
CA LEU A 101 -5.06 -8.78 10.66
C LEU A 101 -3.61 -8.34 10.82
N LEU A 102 -2.64 -9.08 10.27
CA LEU A 102 -1.23 -8.69 10.34
C LEU A 102 -0.98 -7.34 9.66
N ILE A 103 -1.62 -7.08 8.51
CA ILE A 103 -1.55 -5.78 7.83
C ILE A 103 -2.19 -4.68 8.69
N ALA A 104 -3.32 -4.95 9.34
CA ALA A 104 -3.97 -3.99 10.21
C ALA A 104 -3.08 -3.63 11.42
N VAL A 105 -2.50 -4.63 12.09
CA VAL A 105 -1.59 -4.43 13.22
C VAL A 105 -0.32 -3.70 12.79
N TYR A 106 0.27 -4.08 11.66
CA TYR A 106 1.40 -3.34 11.05
C TYR A 106 1.06 -1.87 10.88
N LEU A 107 -0.11 -1.57 10.30
CA LEU A 107 -0.49 -0.20 9.99
C LEU A 107 -0.81 0.60 11.26
N THR A 108 -1.34 -0.03 12.31
CA THR A 108 -1.49 0.61 13.64
C THR A 108 -0.14 1.05 14.20
N PHE A 109 0.88 0.18 14.14
CA PHE A 109 2.23 0.54 14.59
C PHE A 109 2.87 1.61 13.71
N ASP A 110 2.69 1.54 12.39
CA ASP A 110 3.17 2.57 11.47
C ASP A 110 2.53 3.94 11.78
N ASN A 111 1.22 3.98 12.05
CA ASN A 111 0.52 5.21 12.44
C ASN A 111 0.98 5.76 13.78
N ALA A 112 1.28 4.91 14.77
CA ALA A 112 1.80 5.35 16.05
C ALA A 112 3.19 6.03 15.92
N THR A 113 3.99 5.65 14.92
CA THR A 113 5.30 6.26 14.65
C THR A 113 5.23 7.58 13.87
N ILE A 114 4.05 8.00 13.42
CA ILE A 114 3.87 9.24 12.65
C ILE A 114 4.25 10.47 13.48
N PHE A 115 3.88 10.51 14.76
CA PHE A 115 4.23 11.64 15.64
C PHE A 115 5.74 11.82 15.79
N ASN A 116 6.49 10.71 15.82
CA ASN A 116 7.95 10.74 15.79
C ASN A 116 8.49 11.13 14.41
N SER A 117 7.85 10.66 13.33
CA SER A 117 8.27 10.95 11.94
C SER A 117 8.08 12.42 11.55
N ILE A 118 7.07 13.09 12.11
CA ILE A 118 6.80 14.52 11.93
C ILE A 118 7.76 15.38 12.80
N GLY A 119 8.39 14.78 13.81
CA GLY A 119 9.28 15.49 14.74
C GLY A 119 8.55 16.25 15.85
N PHE A 120 7.24 16.02 16.01
CA PHE A 120 6.45 16.69 17.06
C PHE A 120 6.83 16.18 18.46
N ILE A 121 7.01 14.85 18.61
CA ILE A 121 7.42 14.23 19.88
C ILE A 121 8.56 13.24 19.57
N PRO A 122 9.82 13.55 19.93
CA PRO A 122 10.94 12.65 19.72
C PRO A 122 10.82 11.45 20.67
N TRP A 123 10.56 10.27 20.11
CA TRP A 123 10.38 9.03 20.87
C TRP A 123 11.54 8.07 20.64
N LYS A 124 12.36 7.85 21.68
CA LYS A 124 13.51 6.93 21.65
C LYS A 124 13.11 5.48 21.29
N GLY A 125 11.85 5.09 21.50
CA GLY A 125 11.32 3.76 21.18
C GLY A 125 10.82 3.58 19.75
N ALA A 126 10.66 4.65 18.97
CA ALA A 126 10.03 4.60 17.66
C ALA A 126 10.72 3.63 16.69
N ARG A 127 12.05 3.62 16.65
CA ARG A 127 12.84 2.71 15.79
C ARG A 127 12.60 1.24 16.11
N ARG A 128 12.42 0.88 17.39
CA ARG A 128 12.12 -0.51 17.79
C ARG A 128 10.71 -0.92 17.34
N LEU A 129 9.77 0.02 17.41
CA LEU A 129 8.39 -0.20 16.96
C LEU A 129 8.32 -0.38 15.44
N GLU A 130 9.05 0.43 14.68
CA GLU A 130 9.17 0.30 13.22
C GLU A 130 9.73 -1.06 12.82
N ILE A 131 10.79 -1.54 13.47
CA ILE A 131 11.36 -2.87 13.21
C ILE A 131 10.33 -3.98 13.44
N ARG A 132 9.54 -3.89 14.52
CA ARG A 132 8.47 -4.85 14.81
C ARG A 132 7.36 -4.77 13.76
N ALA A 133 6.98 -3.56 13.35
CA ALA A 133 6.01 -3.35 12.29
C ALA A 133 6.50 -4.01 10.98
N PHE A 134 7.75 -3.81 10.58
CA PHE A 134 8.31 -4.45 9.39
C PHE A 134 8.31 -5.98 9.46
N ARG A 135 8.54 -6.58 10.64
CA ARG A 135 8.42 -8.03 10.81
C ARG A 135 6.99 -8.52 10.59
N LEU A 136 5.99 -7.79 11.07
CA LEU A 136 4.57 -8.11 10.84
C LEU A 136 4.17 -7.95 9.38
N TRP A 137 4.66 -6.90 8.73
CA TRP A 137 4.47 -6.70 7.29
C TRP A 137 5.08 -7.84 6.48
N PHE A 138 6.29 -8.29 6.86
CA PHE A 138 6.93 -9.44 6.22
C PHE A 138 6.13 -10.73 6.42
N ALA A 139 5.66 -11.01 7.64
CA ALA A 139 4.81 -12.16 7.91
C ALA A 139 3.49 -12.13 7.12
N ALA A 140 2.86 -10.96 6.96
CA ALA A 140 1.70 -10.80 6.08
C ALA A 140 2.06 -11.08 4.61
N GLY A 141 3.24 -10.67 4.17
CA GLY A 141 3.78 -10.97 2.84
C GLY A 141 3.91 -12.47 2.61
N VAL A 142 4.47 -13.21 3.56
CA VAL A 142 4.58 -14.68 3.51
C VAL A 142 3.20 -15.32 3.42
N CYS A 143 2.24 -14.92 4.26
CA CYS A 143 0.86 -15.41 4.15
C CYS A 143 0.25 -15.14 2.78
N GLY A 144 0.52 -13.97 2.19
CA GLY A 144 0.09 -13.62 0.83
C GLY A 144 0.67 -14.57 -0.21
N ILE A 145 1.98 -14.85 -0.15
CA ILE A 145 2.64 -15.79 -1.05
C ILE A 145 2.00 -17.19 -0.93
N VAL A 146 1.77 -17.67 0.29
CA VAL A 146 1.11 -18.97 0.55
C VAL A 146 -0.29 -19.02 -0.07
N THR A 147 -1.10 -17.97 0.11
CA THR A 147 -2.42 -17.87 -0.53
C THR A 147 -2.31 -17.95 -2.05
N GLN A 148 -1.42 -17.19 -2.67
CA GLN A 148 -1.26 -17.19 -4.13
C GLN A 148 -0.81 -18.55 -4.66
N ILE A 149 0.15 -19.19 -3.99
CA ILE A 149 0.63 -20.53 -4.34
C ILE A 149 -0.52 -21.54 -4.25
N TYR A 150 -1.27 -21.53 -3.16
CA TYR A 150 -2.39 -22.45 -2.95
C TYR A 150 -3.51 -22.24 -3.99
N SER A 151 -3.86 -20.99 -4.30
CA SER A 151 -4.83 -20.69 -5.36
C SER A 151 -4.35 -21.17 -6.73
N LEU A 152 -3.05 -21.05 -7.05
CA LEU A 152 -2.50 -21.59 -8.30
C LEU A 152 -2.56 -23.13 -8.34
N TYR A 153 -2.30 -23.80 -7.21
CA TYR A 153 -2.46 -25.25 -7.12
C TYR A 153 -3.91 -25.69 -7.38
N GLN A 154 -4.90 -24.99 -6.80
CA GLN A 154 -6.31 -25.30 -7.03
C GLN A 154 -6.73 -25.12 -8.49
N LEU A 155 -6.19 -24.11 -9.19
CA LEU A 155 -6.47 -23.86 -10.60
C LEU A 155 -5.85 -24.92 -11.53
N ASN A 156 -4.72 -25.52 -11.12
CA ASN A 156 -4.04 -26.56 -11.88
C ASN A 156 -4.63 -27.97 -11.67
N LEU A 157 -5.60 -28.15 -10.77
CA LEU A 157 -6.29 -29.43 -10.62
C LEU A 157 -7.25 -29.64 -11.81
N PRO A 158 -7.11 -30.72 -12.62
CA PRO A 158 -7.88 -30.95 -13.85
C PRO A 158 -9.41 -31.08 -13.71
N ASN A 159 -9.97 -31.06 -12.50
CA ASN A 159 -11.36 -31.48 -12.22
C ASN A 159 -12.27 -30.39 -11.61
N GLN A 160 -11.92 -29.11 -11.67
CA GLN A 160 -12.86 -28.04 -11.32
C GLN A 160 -13.65 -27.60 -12.56
N VAL A 161 -14.50 -28.50 -13.08
CA VAL A 161 -15.65 -28.06 -13.89
C VAL A 161 -16.48 -27.16 -12.97
N PRO A 162 -16.73 -25.88 -13.32
CA PRO A 162 -17.55 -25.03 -12.49
C PRO A 162 -18.96 -25.63 -12.44
N GLU A 163 -19.30 -26.27 -11.31
CA GLU A 163 -20.63 -26.81 -11.02
C GLU A 163 -21.75 -25.73 -11.09
N LYS A 164 -21.36 -24.46 -11.21
CA LYS A 164 -22.25 -23.32 -11.45
C LYS A 164 -22.86 -23.24 -12.86
N GLN A 165 -22.63 -24.20 -13.76
CA GLN A 165 -23.33 -24.27 -15.05
C GLN A 165 -24.35 -25.41 -15.16
N LEU A 166 -24.53 -26.23 -14.11
CA LEU A 166 -25.50 -27.35 -14.14
C LEU A 166 -26.76 -27.12 -13.30
N LEU A 167 -26.89 -25.98 -12.63
CA LEU A 167 -28.12 -25.59 -11.95
C LEU A 167 -28.44 -24.11 -12.22
N LEU A 168 -29.26 -23.90 -13.26
CA LEU A 168 -29.96 -22.67 -13.70
C LEU A 168 -29.19 -21.71 -14.62
#